data_AF-A0A2V4C0C1-F1
#
_entry.id   AF-A0A2V4C0C1-F1
#
_cell.length_a   1.000
_cell.length_b   1.000
_cell.length_c   1.000
_cell.angle_alpha   90.00
_cell.angle_beta   90.00
_cell.angle_gamma   90.00
#
_symmetry.space_group_name_H-M   'P 1'
#
loop_
_entity.id
_entity.type
_entity.pdbx_description
1 polymer ?
#
loop_
_entity_poly.entity_id
_entity_poly.type
_entity_poly.pdbx_seq_one_letter_code
_entity_poly.pdbx_strand_id
1 'polypeptide(L)'
;MNLKHIFILLILASCQKEQKKNLVVNVNSAETTELPAVTDKTKAEENTLRTDTIFLSNEKNAEFTHILANLTELKADKDSILTSKFRLDFYQNKTKITSSRITITNYEKGAEWGGSSGLSNASGKNSSFIQIGFGYPACGYTHENYLFYLKKHDLQLVHQWQSMSDSGWGSWTEFVSNASENDPESFYCKTVSFEPGDDSNEDSGIVTYSDSISFSLKGTQWKKKLLSVKDKPYFEKKMSFNEFHNQQ
;
A
#
# COMPACT_ATOMS: atom_id res chain seq x y z
N MET A 1 -81.95 19.72 -27.35
CA MET A 1 -81.94 20.80 -26.35
C MET A 1 -80.71 20.56 -25.47
N ASN A 2 -79.55 21.08 -25.86
CA ASN A 2 -78.93 22.32 -25.41
C ASN A 2 -78.67 22.44 -23.89
N LEU A 3 -77.37 22.57 -23.58
CA LEU A 3 -76.69 23.36 -22.54
C LEU A 3 -75.91 22.63 -21.41
N LYS A 4 -74.58 22.77 -21.51
CA LYS A 4 -73.62 23.36 -20.54
C LYS A 4 -73.54 22.74 -19.14
N HIS A 5 -72.47 21.99 -18.86
CA HIS A 5 -71.25 22.42 -18.11
C HIS A 5 -71.48 22.67 -16.61
N ILE A 6 -70.73 21.98 -15.74
CA ILE A 6 -69.75 22.56 -14.80
C ILE A 6 -69.21 21.45 -13.86
N PHE A 7 -67.90 21.23 -13.98
CA PHE A 7 -66.87 20.98 -12.95
C PHE A 7 -67.31 20.56 -11.52
N ILE A 8 -66.69 19.48 -11.01
CA ILE A 8 -65.86 19.49 -9.78
C ILE A 8 -65.03 18.18 -9.78
N LEU A 9 -63.71 18.35 -9.83
CA LEU A 9 -62.71 17.30 -9.63
C LEU A 9 -62.46 17.18 -8.12
N LEU A 10 -62.84 16.06 -7.50
CA LEU A 10 -62.40 15.70 -6.16
C LEU A 10 -61.24 14.72 -6.27
N ILE A 11 -60.04 15.24 -5.99
CA ILE A 11 -58.80 14.47 -5.87
C ILE A 11 -58.86 13.71 -4.54
N LEU A 12 -59.15 12.41 -4.59
CA LEU A 12 -58.91 11.52 -3.46
C LEU A 12 -57.45 11.06 -3.52
N ALA A 13 -56.63 11.69 -2.68
CA ALA A 13 -55.29 11.25 -2.36
C ALA A 13 -55.35 9.88 -1.66
N SER A 14 -55.08 8.81 -2.41
CA SER A 14 -54.68 7.52 -1.83
C SER A 14 -53.16 7.45 -1.88
N CYS A 15 -52.55 7.63 -0.71
CA CYS A 15 -51.12 7.43 -0.50
C CYS A 15 -50.85 5.92 -0.49
N GLN A 16 -50.63 5.33 -1.67
CA GLN A 16 -50.11 3.96 -1.76
C GLN A 16 -48.66 3.97 -1.27
N LYS A 17 -48.47 3.36 -0.10
CA LYS A 17 -47.20 3.06 0.52
C LYS A 17 -46.42 2.09 -0.38
N GLU A 18 -45.56 2.63 -1.23
CA GLU A 18 -44.60 1.81 -1.98
C GLU A 18 -43.63 1.16 -0.99
N GLN A 19 -43.67 -0.17 -0.96
CA GLN A 19 -42.63 -0.98 -0.33
C GLN A 19 -41.30 -0.67 -1.03
N LYS A 20 -40.38 -0.02 -0.32
CA LYS A 20 -38.96 0.01 -0.68
C LYS A 20 -38.49 -1.44 -0.83
N LYS A 21 -38.37 -1.90 -2.08
CA LYS A 21 -37.53 -3.03 -2.42
C LYS A 21 -36.14 -2.69 -1.90
N ASN A 22 -35.66 -3.50 -0.94
CA ASN A 22 -34.26 -3.58 -0.62
C ASN A 22 -33.53 -3.93 -1.93
N LEU A 23 -33.00 -2.92 -2.61
CA LEU A 23 -31.84 -3.12 -3.45
C LEU A 23 -30.73 -3.51 -2.47
N VAL A 24 -30.48 -4.81 -2.39
CA VAL A 24 -29.17 -5.32 -2.03
C VAL A 24 -28.21 -4.69 -3.04
N VAL A 25 -27.66 -3.53 -2.67
CA VAL A 25 -26.46 -3.00 -3.32
C VAL A 25 -25.39 -4.00 -2.96
N ASN A 26 -25.16 -4.92 -3.89
CA ASN A 26 -23.99 -5.76 -3.92
C ASN A 26 -22.81 -4.79 -4.03
N VAL A 27 -22.22 -4.41 -2.88
CA VAL A 27 -20.96 -3.67 -2.81
C VAL A 27 -19.84 -4.64 -3.18
N ASN A 28 -19.91 -5.16 -4.41
CA ASN A 28 -18.85 -5.87 -5.09
C ASN A 28 -18.33 -4.92 -6.15
N SER A 29 -17.62 -3.89 -5.71
CA SER A 29 -16.66 -3.19 -6.56
C SER A 29 -15.67 -2.45 -5.65
N ALA A 30 -14.96 -3.20 -4.80
CA ALA A 30 -13.67 -2.72 -4.32
C ALA A 30 -12.72 -2.81 -5.52
N GLU A 31 -12.24 -1.65 -5.96
CA GLU A 31 -11.35 -1.48 -7.10
C GLU A 31 -10.25 -2.55 -7.12
N THR A 32 -10.32 -3.43 -8.13
CA THR A 32 -9.16 -4.18 -8.56
C THR A 32 -8.31 -3.22 -9.38
N THR A 33 -7.57 -2.32 -8.71
CA THR A 33 -6.51 -1.58 -9.40
C THR A 33 -5.40 -2.58 -9.66
N GLU A 34 -5.42 -3.20 -10.84
CA GLU A 34 -4.25 -3.86 -11.39
C GLU A 34 -3.18 -2.77 -11.55
N LEU A 35 -2.15 -2.80 -10.71
CA LEU A 35 -0.98 -1.98 -10.89
C LEU A 35 -0.27 -2.51 -12.16
N PRO A 36 -0.03 -1.67 -13.18
CA PRO A 36 0.56 -2.14 -14.41
C PRO A 36 2.02 -2.53 -14.16
N ALA A 37 2.29 -3.83 -14.15
CA ALA A 37 3.65 -4.34 -14.32
C ALA A 37 4.05 -4.12 -15.78
N VAL A 38 4.71 -2.99 -16.07
CA VAL A 38 5.36 -2.80 -17.38
C VAL A 38 6.69 -3.53 -17.34
N THR A 39 6.66 -4.82 -17.68
CA THR A 39 7.88 -5.58 -17.97
C THR A 39 8.41 -5.12 -19.32
N ASP A 40 9.34 -4.18 -19.31
CA ASP A 40 9.83 -3.55 -20.53
C ASP A 40 10.94 -4.42 -21.17
N LYS A 41 10.56 -5.21 -22.17
CA LYS A 41 11.49 -5.97 -23.03
C LYS A 41 11.94 -5.15 -24.24
N THR A 42 12.27 -3.86 -24.10
CA THR A 42 12.95 -3.13 -25.20
C THR A 42 13.82 -1.96 -24.74
N LYS A 43 15.05 -1.96 -25.27
CA LYS A 43 16.17 -1.07 -24.95
C LYS A 43 16.02 0.30 -25.60
N ALA A 44 15.64 1.30 -24.83
CA ALA A 44 16.26 2.62 -24.93
C ALA A 44 16.95 2.86 -23.58
N GLU A 45 18.24 3.19 -23.58
CA GLU A 45 18.92 3.62 -22.36
C GLU A 45 18.27 4.93 -21.90
N GLU A 46 17.35 4.80 -20.95
CA GLU A 46 16.74 5.93 -20.28
C GLU A 46 17.85 6.70 -19.55
N ASN A 47 17.97 7.99 -19.84
CA ASN A 47 19.03 8.82 -19.26
C ASN A 47 18.88 8.80 -17.73
N THR A 48 19.96 8.44 -17.04
CA THR A 48 19.95 8.26 -15.58
C THR A 48 20.65 9.44 -14.94
N LEU A 49 19.93 10.15 -14.06
CA LEU A 49 20.42 11.32 -13.34
C LEU A 49 21.24 10.93 -12.11
N ARG A 50 20.83 9.87 -11.42
CA ARG A 50 21.48 9.30 -10.22
C ARG A 50 21.16 7.82 -10.13
N THR A 51 22.10 7.03 -9.61
CA THR A 51 21.86 5.62 -9.28
C THR A 51 22.19 5.38 -7.82
N ASP A 52 21.24 4.83 -7.08
CA ASP A 52 21.42 4.35 -5.71
C ASP A 52 21.40 2.82 -5.70
N THR A 53 22.04 2.20 -4.71
CA THR A 53 22.07 0.73 -4.55
C THR A 53 21.35 0.32 -3.27
N ILE A 54 20.37 -0.57 -3.40
CA ILE A 54 19.63 -1.17 -2.29
C ILE A 54 20.16 -2.59 -2.11
N PHE A 55 20.85 -2.86 -1.00
CA PHE A 55 21.35 -4.20 -0.70
C PHE A 55 20.27 -5.01 0.02
N LEU A 56 19.94 -6.20 -0.52
CA LEU A 56 18.91 -7.07 0.06
C LEU A 56 19.51 -8.23 0.86
N SER A 57 20.66 -8.75 0.42
CA SER A 57 21.36 -9.85 1.07
C SER A 57 22.84 -9.84 0.72
N ASN A 58 23.66 -10.25 1.68
CA ASN A 58 25.11 -10.45 1.50
C ASN A 58 25.47 -11.92 1.19
N GLU A 59 24.47 -12.79 1.02
CA GLU A 59 24.68 -14.23 0.79
C GLU A 59 24.98 -14.53 -0.69
N LYS A 60 26.00 -15.37 -0.95
CA LYS A 60 26.49 -15.67 -2.31
C LYS A 60 25.46 -16.36 -3.22
N ASN A 61 24.45 -17.01 -2.65
CA ASN A 61 23.42 -17.77 -3.35
C ASN A 61 22.01 -17.22 -3.14
N ALA A 62 21.88 -15.98 -2.65
CA ALA A 62 20.58 -15.35 -2.52
C ALA A 62 19.90 -15.28 -3.89
N GLU A 63 18.58 -15.45 -3.93
CA GLU A 63 17.81 -15.34 -5.17
C GLU A 63 18.00 -13.95 -5.80
N PHE A 64 18.19 -12.92 -4.96
CA PHE A 64 18.48 -11.54 -5.34
C PHE A 64 19.51 -10.94 -4.39
N THR A 65 20.42 -10.12 -4.94
CA THR A 65 21.49 -9.52 -4.14
C THR A 65 21.26 -8.05 -3.88
N HIS A 66 20.85 -7.31 -4.92
CA HIS A 66 20.66 -5.87 -4.82
C HIS A 66 19.68 -5.35 -5.89
N ILE A 67 19.22 -4.13 -5.67
CA ILE A 67 18.43 -3.34 -6.62
C ILE A 67 19.22 -2.07 -6.92
N LEU A 68 19.30 -1.69 -8.20
CA LEU A 68 19.76 -0.37 -8.61
C LEU A 68 18.56 0.54 -8.82
N ALA A 69 18.42 1.57 -8.00
CA ALA A 69 17.38 2.59 -8.13
C ALA A 69 17.92 3.74 -8.98
N ASN A 70 17.50 3.78 -10.24
CA ASN A 70 17.96 4.78 -11.21
C ASN A 70 16.95 5.93 -11.28
N LEU A 71 17.32 7.11 -10.80
CA LEU A 71 16.54 8.34 -10.99
C LEU A 71 16.57 8.72 -12.47
N THR A 72 15.41 8.73 -13.11
CA THR A 72 15.26 9.01 -14.55
C THR A 72 14.69 10.39 -14.81
N GLU A 73 13.90 10.91 -13.88
CA GLU A 73 13.26 12.21 -13.99
C GLU A 73 13.10 12.83 -12.59
N LEU A 74 13.35 14.13 -12.48
CA LEU A 74 13.03 14.94 -11.30
C LEU A 74 12.44 16.26 -11.78
N LYS A 75 11.23 16.59 -11.35
CA LYS A 75 10.52 17.82 -11.73
C LYS A 75 9.85 18.45 -10.54
N ALA A 76 9.91 19.77 -10.45
CA ALA A 76 9.09 20.56 -9.56
C ALA A 76 7.76 20.92 -10.26
N ASP A 77 6.66 20.86 -9.54
CA ASP A 77 5.41 21.47 -9.98
C ASP A 77 5.34 22.96 -9.62
N LYS A 78 4.17 23.58 -9.82
CA LYS A 78 3.96 25.00 -9.55
C LYS A 78 4.07 25.36 -8.07
N ASP A 79 3.84 24.39 -7.19
CA ASP A 79 3.88 24.54 -5.74
C ASP A 79 5.24 24.11 -5.17
N SER A 80 6.24 23.93 -6.05
CA SER A 80 7.59 23.45 -5.71
C SER A 80 7.63 22.04 -5.12
N ILE A 81 6.56 21.25 -5.31
CA ILE A 81 6.55 19.85 -4.92
C ILE A 81 7.39 19.08 -5.95
N LEU A 82 8.43 18.41 -5.46
CA LEU A 82 9.30 17.59 -6.30
C LEU A 82 8.64 16.23 -6.55
N THR A 83 8.44 15.90 -7.82
CA THR A 83 8.08 14.56 -8.28
C THR A 83 9.28 13.90 -8.94
N SER A 84 9.59 12.68 -8.53
CA SER A 84 10.69 11.89 -9.06
C SER A 84 10.18 10.60 -9.70
N LYS A 85 10.84 10.16 -10.77
CA LYS A 85 10.59 8.86 -11.40
C LYS A 85 11.84 8.00 -11.32
N PHE A 86 11.67 6.78 -10.86
CA PHE A 86 12.75 5.81 -10.73
C PHE A 86 12.50 4.59 -11.62
N ARG A 87 13.58 4.07 -12.20
CA ARG A 87 13.66 2.70 -12.72
C ARG A 87 14.44 1.85 -11.73
N LEU A 88 13.75 0.90 -11.11
CA LEU A 88 14.31 -0.10 -10.20
C LEU A 88 14.78 -1.30 -11.01
N ASP A 89 16.08 -1.55 -11.07
CA ASP A 89 16.65 -2.71 -11.76
C ASP A 89 17.03 -3.78 -10.74
N PHE A 90 16.45 -4.97 -10.84
CA PHE A 90 16.63 -6.08 -9.91
C PHE A 90 17.75 -7.00 -10.41
N TYR A 91 18.73 -7.27 -9.54
CA TYR A 91 19.91 -8.06 -9.88
C TYR A 91 20.03 -9.34 -9.06
N GLN A 92 20.45 -10.39 -9.75
CA GLN A 92 21.02 -11.58 -9.14
C GLN A 92 22.52 -11.59 -9.46
N ASN A 93 23.34 -11.42 -8.42
CA ASN A 93 24.78 -11.23 -8.58
C ASN A 93 25.10 -10.06 -9.52
N LYS A 94 25.63 -10.32 -10.73
CA LYS A 94 25.98 -9.31 -11.74
C LYS A 94 24.99 -9.23 -12.89
N THR A 95 23.96 -10.07 -12.89
CA THR A 95 23.00 -10.18 -13.98
C THR A 95 21.73 -9.44 -13.63
N LYS A 96 21.34 -8.48 -14.46
CA LYS A 96 20.02 -7.84 -14.34
C LYS A 96 18.96 -8.86 -14.74
N ILE A 97 17.99 -9.08 -13.86
CA ILE A 97 16.90 -10.03 -14.08
C ILE A 97 15.69 -9.33 -14.68
N THR A 98 15.30 -8.20 -14.11
CA THR A 98 14.09 -7.48 -14.48
C THR A 98 14.14 -6.04 -13.98
N SER A 99 13.14 -5.23 -14.36
CA SER A 99 13.05 -3.82 -13.99
C SER A 99 11.59 -3.44 -13.67
N SER A 100 11.41 -2.46 -12.78
CA SER A 100 10.11 -1.81 -12.51
C SER A 100 10.27 -0.29 -12.54
N ARG A 101 9.19 0.44 -12.84
CA ARG A 101 9.17 1.90 -12.73
C ARG A 101 8.22 2.33 -11.64
N ILE A 102 8.64 3.31 -10.85
CA ILE A 102 7.84 3.92 -9.78
C ILE A 102 7.94 5.45 -9.86
N THR A 103 6.93 6.11 -9.32
CA THR A 103 6.88 7.57 -9.20
C THR A 103 6.71 7.91 -7.73
N ILE A 104 7.55 8.81 -7.23
CA ILE A 104 7.50 9.31 -5.86
C ILE A 104 7.18 10.80 -5.92
N THR A 105 6.02 11.15 -5.40
CA THR A 105 5.61 12.53 -5.12
C THR A 105 6.22 12.96 -3.79
N ASN A 106 6.52 14.25 -3.62
CA ASN A 106 7.22 14.78 -2.44
C ASN A 106 8.64 14.20 -2.26
N TYR A 107 9.42 14.16 -3.35
CA TYR A 107 10.82 13.79 -3.28
C TYR A 107 11.59 14.77 -2.39
N GLU A 108 12.22 14.25 -1.35
CA GLU A 108 13.06 15.03 -0.45
C GLU A 108 14.54 14.81 -0.75
N LYS A 109 15.29 15.90 -0.88
CA LYS A 109 16.74 15.81 -1.06
C LYS A 109 17.38 15.29 0.22
N GLY A 110 18.13 14.20 0.11
CA GLY A 110 18.72 13.51 1.26
C GLY A 110 17.92 12.29 1.70
N ALA A 111 16.78 12.00 1.06
CA ALA A 111 16.10 10.73 1.22
C ALA A 111 16.95 9.55 0.73
N GLU A 112 16.84 8.45 1.45
CA GLU A 112 17.62 7.24 1.28
C GLU A 112 16.73 6.05 0.94
N TRP A 113 17.33 5.02 0.34
CA TRP A 113 16.67 3.76 0.08
C TRP A 113 17.00 2.74 1.15
N GLY A 114 15.99 1.99 1.58
CA GLY A 114 16.13 0.79 2.40
C GLY A 114 15.46 -0.41 1.73
N GLY A 115 15.84 -1.63 2.11
CA GLY A 115 15.15 -2.82 1.64
C GLY A 115 15.51 -4.08 2.39
N SER A 116 14.61 -5.06 2.30
CA SER A 116 14.75 -6.38 2.91
C SER A 116 13.98 -7.43 2.10
N SER A 117 14.33 -8.70 2.30
CA SER A 117 13.59 -9.83 1.73
C SER A 117 12.57 -10.33 2.76
N GLY A 118 11.32 -10.56 2.35
CA GLY A 118 10.26 -11.05 3.23
C GLY A 118 9.01 -10.18 3.30
N LEU A 119 7.96 -10.74 3.94
CA LEU A 119 6.77 -9.99 4.36
C LEU A 119 6.96 -9.31 5.72
N SER A 120 7.89 -9.80 6.53
CA SER A 120 8.21 -9.22 7.84
C SER A 120 9.69 -9.49 8.17
N ASN A 121 10.21 -8.83 9.21
CA ASN A 121 11.54 -9.12 9.74
C ASN A 121 11.71 -10.57 10.23
N ALA A 122 10.60 -11.28 10.48
CA ALA A 122 10.57 -12.69 10.86
C ALA A 122 10.53 -13.64 9.66
N SER A 123 10.31 -13.14 8.44
CA SER A 123 10.28 -13.97 7.24
C SER A 123 11.67 -14.56 6.94
N GLY A 124 11.72 -15.78 6.43
CA GLY A 124 12.98 -16.40 6.04
C GLY A 124 13.67 -15.66 4.90
N LYS A 125 15.00 -15.71 4.90
CA LYS A 125 15.89 -15.00 3.95
C LYS A 125 15.74 -15.42 2.48
N ASN A 126 14.99 -16.49 2.20
CA ASN A 126 14.74 -17.04 0.85
C ASN A 126 13.31 -16.77 0.38
N SER A 127 12.78 -15.59 0.71
CA SER A 127 11.45 -15.16 0.29
C SER A 127 11.49 -14.54 -1.10
N SER A 128 10.51 -14.86 -1.94
CA SER A 128 10.23 -14.21 -3.23
C SER A 128 9.70 -12.78 -3.05
N PHE A 129 9.28 -12.41 -1.84
CA PHE A 129 8.87 -11.05 -1.50
C PHE A 129 10.06 -10.15 -1.17
N ILE A 130 10.00 -8.92 -1.66
CA ILE A 130 11.00 -7.88 -1.44
C ILE A 130 10.28 -6.62 -0.98
N GLN A 131 10.65 -6.12 0.20
CA GLN A 131 10.21 -4.80 0.66
C GLN A 131 11.31 -3.79 0.38
N ILE A 132 10.92 -2.65 -0.18
CA ILE A 132 11.79 -1.49 -0.28
C ILE A 132 11.07 -0.26 0.27
N GLY A 133 11.83 0.60 0.91
CA GLY A 133 11.38 1.88 1.45
C GLY A 133 12.21 3.03 0.88
N PHE A 134 11.60 4.19 0.73
CA PHE A 134 12.26 5.43 0.38
C PHE A 134 11.74 6.56 1.26
N GLY A 135 12.64 7.26 1.93
CA GLY A 135 12.27 8.37 2.80
C GLY A 135 13.48 9.06 3.41
N TYR A 136 13.25 10.23 4.00
CA TYR A 136 14.28 10.93 4.74
C TYR A 136 14.52 10.20 6.07
N PRO A 137 15.78 9.86 6.43
CA PRO A 137 16.09 9.05 7.60
C PRO A 137 16.03 9.88 8.91
N ALA A 138 14.87 10.49 9.18
CA ALA A 138 14.59 11.22 10.42
C ALA A 138 13.17 10.93 10.93
N CYS A 139 12.98 11.09 12.24
CA CYS A 139 11.69 10.90 12.91
C CYS A 139 10.62 11.84 12.33
N GLY A 140 9.39 11.34 12.23
CA GLY A 140 8.23 12.11 11.78
C GLY A 140 8.14 12.31 10.26
N TYR A 141 9.13 11.87 9.48
CA TYR A 141 9.07 11.92 8.01
C TYR A 141 8.27 10.75 7.45
N THR A 142 7.55 11.02 6.37
CA THR A 142 6.81 9.98 5.65
C THR A 142 7.76 9.21 4.74
N HIS A 143 7.63 7.88 4.75
CA HIS A 143 8.36 6.95 3.91
C HIS A 143 7.38 6.29 2.94
N GLU A 144 7.77 6.23 1.67
CA GLU A 144 7.08 5.46 0.64
C GLU A 144 7.60 4.02 0.67
N ASN A 145 6.69 3.07 0.76
CA ASN A 145 7.03 1.65 0.86
C ASN A 145 6.39 0.85 -0.26
N TYR A 146 7.11 -0.17 -0.71
CA TYR A 146 6.70 -1.03 -1.80
C TYR A 146 6.96 -2.48 -1.45
N LEU A 147 5.98 -3.33 -1.70
CA LEU A 147 6.10 -4.78 -1.64
C LEU A 147 6.09 -5.33 -3.05
N PHE A 148 7.22 -5.90 -3.46
CA PHE A 148 7.37 -6.64 -4.70
C PHE A 148 7.30 -8.15 -4.44
N TYR A 149 6.83 -8.88 -5.45
CA TYR A 149 6.97 -10.32 -5.56
C TYR A 149 7.73 -10.65 -6.83
N LEU A 150 8.86 -11.33 -6.69
CA LEU A 150 9.72 -11.73 -7.80
C LEU A 150 9.93 -13.22 -7.75
N LYS A 151 9.40 -13.94 -8.75
CA LYS A 151 9.56 -15.40 -8.85
C LYS A 151 9.76 -15.79 -10.30
N LYS A 152 10.77 -16.63 -10.56
CA LYS A 152 11.12 -17.08 -11.94
C LYS A 152 11.29 -15.91 -12.93
N HIS A 153 11.90 -14.81 -12.47
CA HIS A 153 12.11 -13.57 -13.22
C HIS A 153 10.86 -12.72 -13.52
N ASP A 154 9.68 -13.15 -13.09
CA ASP A 154 8.45 -12.36 -13.19
C ASP A 154 8.31 -11.46 -11.96
N LEU A 155 8.37 -10.14 -12.17
CA LEU A 155 8.23 -9.12 -11.13
C LEU A 155 6.82 -8.57 -11.09
N GLN A 156 6.25 -8.47 -9.89
CA GLN A 156 4.97 -7.83 -9.64
C GLN A 156 5.08 -6.87 -8.46
N LEU A 157 4.54 -5.66 -8.61
CA LEU A 157 4.27 -4.77 -7.50
C LEU A 157 2.96 -5.24 -6.83
N VAL A 158 3.07 -5.77 -5.61
CA VAL A 158 1.94 -6.35 -4.87
C VAL A 158 1.22 -5.28 -4.06
N HIS A 159 1.98 -4.40 -3.40
CA HIS A 159 1.42 -3.34 -2.56
C HIS A 159 2.33 -2.12 -2.50
N GLN A 160 1.73 -0.96 -2.26
CA GLN A 160 2.42 0.30 -1.97
C GLN A 160 1.65 0.99 -0.86
N TRP A 161 2.36 1.54 0.12
CA TRP A 161 1.79 2.26 1.26
C TRP A 161 2.77 3.32 1.77
N GLN A 162 2.25 4.22 2.61
CA GLN A 162 3.06 5.19 3.34
C GLN A 162 3.19 4.76 4.80
N SER A 163 4.34 5.06 5.40
CA SER A 163 4.53 4.93 6.85
C SER A 163 5.19 6.19 7.39
N MET A 164 4.94 6.50 8.64
CA MET A 164 5.59 7.59 9.35
C MET A 164 5.69 7.19 10.81
N SER A 165 6.84 7.41 11.44
CA SER A 165 6.98 7.18 12.87
C SER A 165 7.87 8.23 13.51
N ASP A 166 7.49 8.68 14.69
CA ASP A 166 8.31 9.50 15.57
C ASP A 166 8.32 8.89 16.96
N SER A 167 9.48 8.40 17.39
CA SER A 167 9.70 7.93 18.75
C SER A 167 8.71 6.86 19.22
N GLY A 168 8.22 6.00 18.31
CA GLY A 168 7.26 4.92 18.58
C GLY A 168 5.80 5.28 18.25
N TRP A 169 5.50 6.56 18.08
CA TRP A 169 4.22 7.05 17.58
C TRP A 169 4.19 7.04 16.06
N GLY A 170 3.00 7.01 15.46
CA GLY A 170 2.80 7.13 14.02
C GLY A 170 2.01 5.99 13.41
N SER A 171 2.22 5.74 12.12
CA SER A 171 1.46 4.78 11.31
C SER A 171 2.35 3.92 10.40
N TRP A 172 2.07 2.62 10.35
CA TRP A 172 2.77 1.63 9.52
C TRP A 172 1.84 0.51 9.08
N THR A 173 2.30 -0.31 8.14
CA THR A 173 1.58 -1.51 7.71
C THR A 173 2.15 -2.75 8.39
N GLU A 174 1.28 -3.56 9.00
CA GLU A 174 1.64 -4.88 9.51
C GLU A 174 1.17 -5.96 8.55
N PHE A 175 2.10 -6.81 8.10
CA PHE A 175 1.80 -8.00 7.30
C PHE A 175 1.66 -9.22 8.21
N VAL A 176 0.59 -9.98 7.99
CA VAL A 176 0.28 -11.21 8.72
C VAL A 176 0.15 -12.35 7.72
N SER A 177 0.93 -13.40 7.93
CA SER A 177 0.89 -14.64 7.14
C SER A 177 0.97 -15.85 8.07
N ASN A 178 0.67 -17.04 7.56
CA ASN A 178 0.90 -18.27 8.32
C ASN A 178 2.42 -18.44 8.50
N ALA A 179 2.88 -18.35 9.75
CA ALA A 179 4.28 -18.13 10.14
C ALA A 179 5.31 -19.19 9.68
N SER A 180 4.88 -20.26 9.01
CA SER A 180 5.74 -21.37 8.56
C SER A 180 6.18 -21.29 7.10
N GLU A 181 5.66 -20.35 6.30
CA GLU A 181 5.92 -20.30 4.86
C GLU A 181 6.79 -19.10 4.48
N ASN A 182 7.91 -19.35 3.78
CA ASN A 182 8.76 -18.30 3.21
C ASN A 182 8.08 -17.59 2.02
N ASP A 183 7.19 -18.30 1.32
CA ASP A 183 6.45 -17.85 0.15
C ASP A 183 4.96 -18.20 0.32
N PRO A 184 4.22 -17.55 1.23
CA PRO A 184 2.80 -17.84 1.38
C PRO A 184 2.05 -17.47 0.10
N GLU A 185 1.09 -18.31 -0.30
CA GLU A 185 0.18 -18.02 -1.44
C GLU A 185 -0.97 -17.07 -1.05
N SER A 186 -1.13 -16.79 0.24
CA SER A 186 -2.06 -15.79 0.75
C SER A 186 -1.56 -15.16 2.05
N PHE A 187 -1.81 -13.86 2.21
CA PHE A 187 -1.49 -13.13 3.43
C PHE A 187 -2.43 -11.93 3.58
N TYR A 188 -2.36 -11.26 4.73
CA TYR A 188 -3.15 -10.07 5.00
C TYR A 188 -2.22 -8.94 5.41
N CYS A 189 -2.66 -7.70 5.22
CA CYS A 189 -2.10 -6.58 5.94
C CYS A 189 -3.21 -5.74 6.58
N LYS A 190 -2.79 -4.89 7.51
CA LYS A 190 -3.59 -3.80 8.06
C LYS A 190 -2.67 -2.60 8.28
N THR A 191 -3.24 -1.40 8.20
CA THR A 191 -2.58 -0.21 8.71
C THR A 191 -2.77 -0.16 10.22
N VAL A 192 -1.68 0.03 10.95
CA VAL A 192 -1.66 0.28 12.38
C VAL A 192 -1.25 1.72 12.57
N SER A 193 -2.03 2.47 13.34
CA SER A 193 -1.64 3.80 13.81
C SER A 193 -1.71 3.83 15.33
N PHE A 194 -0.68 4.38 15.95
CA PHE A 194 -0.60 4.60 17.39
C PHE A 194 -0.20 6.05 17.62
N GLU A 195 -1.16 6.85 18.08
CA GLU A 195 -1.01 8.29 18.26
C GLU A 195 -1.23 8.66 19.74
N PRO A 196 -0.62 9.75 20.23
CA PRO A 196 -0.90 10.28 21.56
C PRO A 196 -2.40 10.54 21.75
N GLY A 197 -2.93 10.23 22.93
CA GLY A 197 -4.31 10.57 23.28
C GLY A 197 -4.48 12.05 23.61
N ASP A 198 -5.71 12.56 23.47
CA ASP A 198 -6.06 13.95 23.81
C ASP A 198 -6.18 14.23 25.32
N ASP A 199 -5.67 13.34 26.19
CA ASP A 199 -5.75 13.50 27.64
C ASP A 199 -4.45 14.06 28.24
N SER A 200 -4.48 14.34 29.54
CA SER A 200 -3.31 14.87 30.25
C SER A 200 -2.22 13.84 30.49
N ASN A 201 -2.37 12.60 30.02
CA ASN A 201 -1.42 11.53 30.24
C ASN A 201 -0.56 11.33 28.99
N GLU A 202 0.65 11.90 29.01
CA GLU A 202 1.61 11.82 27.90
C GLU A 202 2.01 10.37 27.54
N ASP A 203 1.81 9.42 28.46
CA ASP A 203 2.08 8.00 28.23
C ASP A 203 0.88 7.24 27.64
N SER A 204 -0.27 7.90 27.44
CA SER A 204 -1.46 7.29 26.87
C SER A 204 -1.55 7.51 25.36
N GLY A 205 -1.86 6.44 24.63
CA GLY A 205 -2.10 6.48 23.20
C GLY A 205 -3.41 5.81 22.79
N ILE A 206 -3.80 6.05 21.54
CA ILE A 206 -4.91 5.39 20.88
C ILE A 206 -4.33 4.57 19.73
N VAL A 207 -4.43 3.24 19.83
CA VAL A 207 -4.14 2.35 18.70
C VAL A 207 -5.39 2.20 17.84
N THR A 208 -5.24 2.36 16.54
CA THR A 208 -6.27 2.09 15.54
C THR A 208 -5.78 1.10 14.50
N TYR A 209 -6.70 0.28 13.99
CA TYR A 209 -6.47 -0.54 12.80
C TYR A 209 -7.41 -0.11 11.68
N SER A 210 -6.85 0.14 10.50
CA SER A 210 -7.58 0.46 9.27
C SER A 210 -7.05 -0.37 8.10
N ASP A 211 -7.70 -0.21 6.94
CA ASP A 211 -7.24 -0.74 5.65
C ASP A 211 -6.83 -2.21 5.68
N SER A 212 -7.69 -3.06 6.24
CA SER A 212 -7.46 -4.50 6.20
C SER A 212 -7.56 -5.00 4.77
N ILE A 213 -6.47 -5.56 4.24
CA ILE A 213 -6.38 -6.03 2.85
C ILE A 213 -5.96 -7.50 2.87
N SER A 214 -6.68 -8.35 2.13
CA SER A 214 -6.24 -9.72 1.82
C SER A 214 -5.51 -9.75 0.48
N PHE A 215 -4.44 -10.54 0.41
CA PHE A 215 -3.69 -10.83 -0.79
C PHE A 215 -3.74 -12.34 -1.06
N SER A 216 -3.93 -12.71 -2.32
CA SER A 216 -3.93 -14.10 -2.76
C SER A 216 -3.28 -14.24 -4.14
N LEU A 217 -2.43 -15.24 -4.30
CA LEU A 217 -1.88 -15.64 -5.59
C LEU A 217 -2.93 -16.46 -6.35
N LYS A 218 -3.31 -16.00 -7.55
CA LYS A 218 -4.21 -16.74 -8.45
C LYS A 218 -3.50 -17.00 -9.77
N GLY A 219 -3.11 -18.25 -10.00
CA GLY A 219 -2.22 -18.59 -11.10
C GLY A 219 -0.85 -17.95 -10.87
N THR A 220 -0.42 -17.07 -11.77
CA THR A 220 0.85 -16.34 -11.64
C THR A 220 0.67 -14.90 -11.15
N GLN A 221 -0.55 -14.44 -10.88
CA GLN A 221 -0.81 -13.03 -10.53
C GLN A 221 -1.31 -12.85 -9.09
N TRP A 222 -0.76 -11.85 -8.41
CA TRP A 222 -1.27 -11.41 -7.11
C TRP A 222 -2.56 -10.61 -7.27
N LYS A 223 -3.57 -10.95 -6.46
CA LYS A 223 -4.80 -10.18 -6.34
C LYS A 223 -4.93 -9.67 -4.92
N LYS A 224 -5.30 -8.39 -4.79
CA LYS A 224 -5.62 -7.74 -3.51
C LYS A 224 -7.12 -7.52 -3.39
N LYS A 225 -7.65 -7.60 -2.17
CA LYS A 225 -9.04 -7.28 -1.86
C LYS A 225 -9.09 -6.55 -0.53
N LEU A 226 -9.64 -5.35 -0.54
CA LEU A 226 -9.92 -4.57 0.65
C LEU A 226 -11.08 -5.23 1.43
N LEU A 227 -10.89 -5.42 2.72
CA LEU A 227 -11.83 -6.09 3.64
C LEU A 227 -12.54 -5.11 4.57
N SER A 228 -11.92 -3.97 4.88
CA SER A 228 -12.50 -2.89 5.67
C SER A 228 -12.92 -1.71 4.78
N VAL A 229 -13.59 -0.71 5.36
CA VAL A 229 -13.78 0.56 4.66
C VAL A 229 -12.42 1.28 4.61
N LYS A 230 -12.05 1.77 3.43
CA LYS A 230 -10.78 2.47 3.23
C LYS A 230 -10.69 3.70 4.13
N ASP A 231 -9.51 3.91 4.73
CA ASP A 231 -9.17 5.06 5.56
C ASP A 231 -10.11 5.23 6.79
N LYS A 232 -10.78 4.15 7.20
CA LYS A 232 -11.65 4.13 8.39
C LYS A 232 -11.20 3.08 9.39
N PRO A 233 -10.95 3.48 10.65
CA PRO A 233 -10.70 2.53 11.73
C PRO A 233 -11.86 1.55 11.90
N TYR A 234 -11.55 0.26 11.98
CA TYR A 234 -12.50 -0.79 12.38
C TYR A 234 -12.18 -1.36 13.77
N PHE A 235 -11.05 -0.96 14.34
CA PHE A 235 -10.64 -1.24 15.71
C PHE A 235 -10.00 0.03 16.28
N GLU A 236 -10.31 0.29 17.55
CA GLU A 236 -9.72 1.38 18.32
C GLU A 236 -9.59 0.92 19.77
N LYS A 237 -8.45 1.20 20.39
CA LYS A 237 -8.24 0.93 21.81
C LYS A 237 -7.28 1.95 22.41
N LYS A 238 -7.65 2.48 23.56
CA LYS A 238 -6.76 3.25 24.41
C LYS A 238 -5.84 2.32 25.21
N MET A 239 -4.55 2.61 25.22
CA MET A 239 -3.55 1.88 26.01
C MET A 239 -2.32 2.75 26.27
N SER A 240 -1.48 2.36 27.21
CA SER A 240 -0.21 3.04 27.44
C SER A 240 0.81 2.72 26.35
N PHE A 241 1.78 3.62 26.16
CA PHE A 241 2.92 3.45 25.28
C PHE A 241 3.65 2.12 25.53
N ASN A 242 3.96 1.83 26.80
CA ASN A 242 4.63 0.59 27.17
C ASN A 242 3.78 -0.65 26.91
N GLU A 243 2.47 -0.61 27.17
CA GLU A 243 1.59 -1.73 26.85
C GLU A 243 1.58 -2.04 25.35
N PHE A 244 1.57 -1.00 24.50
CA PHE A 244 1.58 -1.16 23.06
C PHE A 244 2.89 -1.78 22.56
N HIS A 245 4.04 -1.21 22.93
CA HIS A 245 5.34 -1.63 22.42
C HIS A 245 5.85 -2.95 23.01
N ASN A 246 5.35 -3.39 24.17
CA ASN A 246 5.69 -4.70 24.75
C ASN A 246 4.86 -5.87 24.18
N GLN A 247 3.85 -5.60 23.34
CA GLN A 247 3.04 -6.63 22.68
C GLN A 247 3.61 -7.08 21.32
N GLN A 248 4.56 -6.34 20.76
CA GLN A 248 5.22 -6.62 19.48
C GLN A 248 6.49 -7.45 19.68
#